data_AF-A0A1E7NC30-F1
#
_entry.id   AF-A0A1E7NC30-F1
#
_cell.length_a   1.000
_cell.length_b   1.000
_cell.length_c   1.000
_cell.angle_alpha   90.00
_cell.angle_beta   90.00
_cell.angle_gamma   90.00
#
_symmetry.space_group_name_H-M   'P 1'
#
loop_
_entity.id
_entity.type
_entity.pdbx_description
1 polymer ?
#
loop_
_entity_poly.entity_id
_entity_poly.type
_entity_poly.pdbx_seq_one_letter_code
_entity_poly.pdbx_strand_id
1 'polypeptide(L)'
;MGAAVGGGVPSAALAAGLGSAVCGTLYSTTVQHWVPPELLGRLSAFGAVGSFAVGPLGLAAAGPLSARYGTGGVLLVGAVWQVAAGAVVLGLPAVRDRRWEEGPDR
;
A
#
# COMPACT_ATOMS: atom_id res chain seq x y z
N MET A 1 6.29 -15.08 -31.37
CA MET A 1 7.28 -16.08 -30.91
C MET A 1 7.84 -15.58 -29.57
N GLY A 2 7.04 -15.56 -28.51
CA GLY A 2 6.74 -16.75 -27.72
C GLY A 2 7.73 -16.87 -26.56
N ALA A 3 7.98 -15.78 -25.83
CA ALA A 3 8.78 -15.83 -24.62
C ALA A 3 7.94 -16.51 -23.54
N ALA A 4 8.38 -17.67 -23.09
CA ALA A 4 7.78 -18.42 -22.00
C ALA A 4 7.50 -17.50 -20.80
N VAL A 5 6.22 -17.18 -20.58
CA VAL A 5 5.74 -16.57 -19.35
C VAL A 5 5.88 -17.65 -18.27
N GLY A 6 7.03 -17.70 -17.62
CA GLY A 6 7.24 -18.55 -16.45
C GLY A 6 6.18 -18.22 -15.41
N GLY A 7 5.51 -19.25 -14.86
CA GLY A 7 4.33 -19.13 -13.97
C GLY A 7 4.52 -18.32 -12.67
N GLY A 8 5.67 -17.68 -12.46
CA GLY A 8 5.98 -16.84 -11.32
C GLY A 8 5.33 -15.45 -11.34
N VAL A 9 5.18 -14.82 -12.52
CA VAL A 9 4.57 -13.48 -12.62
C VAL A 9 3.08 -13.47 -12.22
N PRO A 10 2.22 -14.36 -12.75
CA PRO A 10 0.81 -14.38 -12.35
C PRO A 10 0.62 -14.75 -10.88
N SER A 11 1.43 -15.66 -10.33
CA SER A 11 1.38 -16.03 -8.91
C SER A 11 1.82 -14.86 -8.00
N ALA A 12 2.84 -14.10 -8.39
CA ALA A 12 3.24 -12.89 -7.67
C ALA A 12 2.16 -11.80 -7.71
N ALA A 13 1.51 -11.60 -8.86
CA ALA A 13 0.40 -10.65 -8.99
C ALA A 13 -0.81 -11.06 -8.13
N LEU A 14 -1.14 -12.36 -8.10
CA LEU A 14 -2.20 -12.90 -7.24
C LEU A 14 -1.88 -12.70 -5.75
N ALA A 15 -0.64 -13.00 -5.33
CA ALA A 15 -0.22 -12.82 -3.95
C ALA A 15 -0.28 -11.34 -3.53
N ALA A 16 0.17 -10.43 -4.39
CA ALA A 16 0.07 -8.99 -4.16
C ALA A 16 -1.39 -8.51 -4.06
N GLY A 17 -2.26 -9.00 -4.96
CA GLY A 17 -3.69 -8.68 -4.95
C GLY A 17 -4.39 -9.15 -3.66
N LEU A 18 -4.15 -10.40 -3.25
CA LEU A 18 -4.69 -10.95 -2.00
C LEU A 18 -4.20 -10.17 -0.78
N GLY A 19 -2.90 -9.89 -0.71
CA GLY A 19 -2.32 -9.09 0.38
C GLY A 19 -2.93 -7.69 0.46
N SER A 20 -3.10 -7.03 -0.68
CA SER A 20 -3.73 -5.71 -0.75
C SER A 20 -5.20 -5.73 -0.35
N ALA A 21 -5.95 -6.79 -0.71
CA ALA A 21 -7.35 -6.92 -0.35
C ALA A 21 -7.53 -7.11 1.17
N VAL A 22 -6.73 -7.99 1.77
CA VAL A 22 -6.74 -8.21 3.23
C VAL A 22 -6.33 -6.93 3.96
N CYS A 23 -5.22 -6.31 3.55
CA CYS A 23 -4.75 -5.06 4.14
C CYS A 23 -5.78 -3.93 4.02
N GLY A 24 -6.39 -3.76 2.84
CA GLY A 24 -7.41 -2.75 2.60
C GLY A 24 -8.66 -2.95 3.47
N THR A 25 -9.07 -4.21 3.67
CA THR A 25 -10.19 -4.55 4.56
C THR A 25 -9.87 -4.17 6.00
N LEU A 26 -8.72 -4.61 6.52
CA LEU A 26 -8.27 -4.29 7.87
C LEU A 26 -8.12 -2.78 8.09
N TYR A 27 -7.56 -2.07 7.11
CA TYR A 27 -7.44 -0.62 7.14
C TYR A 27 -8.81 0.06 7.21
N SER A 28 -9.76 -0.34 6.36
CA SER A 28 -11.12 0.22 6.36
C SER A 28 -11.81 0.00 7.70
N THR A 29 -11.76 -1.22 8.25
CA THR A 29 -12.34 -1.54 9.56
C THR A 29 -11.68 -0.73 10.68
N THR A 30 -10.36 -0.60 10.68
CA THR A 30 -9.63 0.17 11.69
C THR A 30 -9.98 1.65 11.62
N VAL A 31 -10.00 2.23 10.41
CA VAL A 31 -10.36 3.64 10.22
C VAL A 31 -11.79 3.90 10.69
N GLN A 32 -12.74 3.02 10.38
CA GLN A 32 -14.13 3.18 10.81
C GLN A 32 -14.32 3.04 12.32
N HIS A 33 -13.58 2.15 12.98
CA HIS A 33 -13.73 1.93 14.42
C HIS A 33 -13.08 3.04 15.25
N TRP A 34 -11.94 3.56 14.81
CA TRP A 34 -11.08 4.43 15.62
C TRP A 34 -11.12 5.91 15.23
N VAL A 35 -11.63 6.27 14.05
CA VAL A 35 -11.67 7.67 13.58
C VAL A 35 -13.07 8.24 13.78
N PRO A 36 -13.21 9.38 14.50
CA PRO A 36 -14.49 10.07 14.65
C PRO A 36 -15.10 10.40 13.29
N PRO A 37 -16.44 10.31 13.13
CA PRO A 37 -17.09 10.51 11.84
C PRO A 37 -16.82 11.90 11.25
N GLU A 38 -16.56 12.91 12.08
CA GLU A 38 -16.23 14.26 11.64
C GLU A 38 -14.84 14.37 11.00
N LEU A 39 -13.92 13.46 11.34
CA LEU A 39 -12.55 13.44 10.84
C LEU A 39 -12.34 12.49 9.67
N LEU A 40 -13.25 11.52 9.45
CA LEU A 40 -13.20 10.57 8.33
C LEU A 40 -13.09 11.28 6.97
N GLY A 41 -13.89 12.35 6.76
CA GLY A 41 -13.85 13.13 5.53
C GLY A 41 -12.50 13.78 5.27
N ARG A 42 -11.84 14.30 6.33
CA ARG A 42 -10.52 14.91 6.22
C ARG A 42 -9.44 13.87 5.94
N LEU A 43 -9.49 12.73 6.65
CA LEU A 43 -8.54 11.62 6.44
C LEU A 43 -8.61 11.08 5.00
N SER A 44 -9.83 10.86 4.50
CA SER A 44 -10.04 10.41 3.12
C SER A 44 -9.55 11.44 2.10
N ALA A 45 -9.81 12.73 2.33
CA ALA A 45 -9.29 13.80 1.48
C ALA A 45 -7.75 13.82 1.44
N PHE A 46 -7.07 13.66 2.59
CA PHE A 46 -5.61 13.58 2.62
C PHE A 46 -5.07 12.38 1.83
N GLY A 47 -5.70 11.21 1.99
CA GLY A 47 -5.34 10.01 1.24
C GLY A 47 -5.55 10.18 -0.28
N ALA A 48 -6.68 10.75 -0.67
CA ALA A 48 -7.02 11.00 -2.08
C ALA A 48 -6.06 12.01 -2.72
N VAL A 49 -5.80 13.14 -2.07
CA VAL A 49 -4.85 14.15 -2.56
C VAL A 49 -3.45 13.54 -2.70
N GLY A 50 -3.01 12.75 -1.72
CA GLY A 50 -1.73 12.03 -1.81
C GLY A 50 -1.67 11.09 -3.01
N SER A 51 -2.72 10.30 -3.24
CA SER A 51 -2.78 9.36 -4.37
C SER A 51 -2.80 10.07 -5.72
N PHE A 52 -3.61 11.13 -5.87
CA PHE A 52 -3.69 11.91 -7.11
C PHE A 52 -2.43 12.73 -7.40
N ALA A 53 -1.69 13.16 -6.38
CA ALA A 53 -0.42 13.85 -6.56
C ALA A 53 0.70 12.88 -6.94
N VAL A 54 0.82 11.76 -6.22
CA VAL A 54 1.98 10.85 -6.33
C VAL A 54 1.80 9.81 -7.45
N GLY A 55 0.57 9.34 -7.69
CA GLY A 55 0.29 8.29 -8.68
C GLY A 55 0.74 8.65 -10.11
N PRO A 56 0.34 9.81 -10.67
CA PRO A 56 0.77 10.24 -11.98
C PRO A 56 2.28 10.47 -12.08
N LEU A 57 2.90 11.01 -11.01
CA LEU A 57 4.34 11.22 -10.96
C LEU A 57 5.12 9.90 -11.01
N GLY A 58 4.65 8.88 -10.29
CA GLY A 58 5.22 7.54 -10.33
C GLY A 58 5.14 6.91 -11.73
N LEU A 59 3.97 7.02 -12.38
CA LEU A 59 3.78 6.54 -13.75
C LEU A 59 4.65 7.28 -14.77
N ALA A 60 4.73 8.61 -14.65
CA ALA A 60 5.58 9.43 -15.52
C ALA A 60 7.06 9.10 -15.36
N ALA A 61 7.52 8.81 -14.13
CA ALA A 61 8.90 8.42 -13.84
C ALA A 61 9.21 6.97 -14.24
N ALA A 62 8.22 6.06 -14.21
CA ALA A 62 8.42 4.63 -14.49
C ALA A 62 8.98 4.38 -15.91
N GLY A 63 8.55 5.15 -16.91
CA GLY A 63 9.06 5.07 -18.28
C GLY A 63 10.57 5.34 -18.39
N PRO A 64 11.05 6.56 -18.08
CA PRO A 64 12.47 6.89 -18.15
C PRO A 64 13.34 6.07 -17.19
N LEU A 65 12.82 5.72 -16.01
CA LEU A 65 13.56 4.86 -15.07
C LEU A 65 13.73 3.43 -15.61
N SER A 66 12.70 2.86 -16.24
CA SER A 66 12.80 1.52 -16.83
C SER A 66 13.72 1.49 -18.05
N ALA A 67 13.78 2.58 -18.83
CA ALA A 67 14.72 2.70 -19.96
C ALA A 67 16.19 2.79 -19.51
N ARG A 68 16.47 3.37 -18.32
CA ARG A 68 17.84 3.55 -17.81
C ARG A 68 18.32 2.41 -16.90
N TYR A 69 17.45 1.87 -16.05
CA TYR A 69 17.79 0.88 -15.02
C TYR A 69 17.20 -0.52 -15.28
N GLY A 70 16.39 -0.65 -16.34
CA GLY A 70 15.66 -1.88 -16.64
C GLY A 70 14.43 -2.09 -15.77
N THR A 71 13.52 -2.94 -16.23
CA THR A 71 12.24 -3.23 -15.55
C THR A 71 12.46 -3.84 -14.16
N GLY A 72 13.46 -4.72 -14.01
CA GLY A 72 13.77 -5.38 -12.73
C GLY A 72 14.20 -4.39 -11.64
N GLY A 73 15.02 -3.39 -11.99
CA GLY A 73 15.48 -2.36 -11.05
C GLY A 73 14.33 -1.49 -10.54
N VAL A 74 13.42 -1.08 -11.42
CA VAL A 74 12.24 -0.29 -11.05
C VAL A 74 11.30 -1.08 -10.14
N LEU A 75 11.07 -2.35 -10.46
CA LEU A 75 10.26 -3.25 -9.62
C LEU A 75 10.88 -3.46 -8.24
N LEU A 76 12.20 -3.61 -8.15
CA LEU A 76 12.91 -3.77 -6.88
C LEU A 76 12.81 -2.50 -6.02
N VAL A 77 12.97 -1.31 -6.61
CA VAL A 77 12.78 -0.03 -5.90
C VAL A 77 11.36 0.08 -5.37
N GLY A 78 10.36 -0.28 -6.17
CA GLY A 78 8.96 -0.32 -5.74
C GLY A 78 8.73 -1.29 -4.57
N ALA A 79 9.31 -2.50 -4.64
CA ALA A 79 9.21 -3.50 -3.57
C ALA A 79 9.87 -3.01 -2.27
N VAL A 80 11.08 -2.44 -2.36
CA VAL A 80 11.79 -1.87 -1.19
C VAL A 80 10.99 -0.73 -0.58
N TRP A 81 10.43 0.15 -1.41
CA TRP A 81 9.59 1.26 -0.95
C TRP A 81 8.35 0.76 -0.19
N GLN A 82 7.66 -0.26 -0.70
CA GLN A 82 6.50 -0.85 -0.03
C GLN A 82 6.87 -1.44 1.33
N VAL A 83 7.96 -2.22 1.40
CA VAL A 83 8.43 -2.81 2.66
C VAL A 83 8.87 -1.72 3.64
N ALA A 84 9.59 -0.70 3.19
CA ALA A 84 10.03 0.41 4.02
C ALA A 84 8.84 1.21 4.58
N ALA A 85 7.85 1.53 3.75
CA ALA A 85 6.65 2.23 4.19
C ALA A 85 5.89 1.43 5.26
N GLY A 86 5.70 0.13 5.04
CA GLY A 86 5.10 -0.77 6.03
C GLY A 86 5.90 -0.84 7.34
N ALA A 87 7.23 -0.96 7.24
CA ALA A 87 8.11 -1.00 8.41
C ALA A 87 8.07 0.31 9.22
N VAL A 88 8.01 1.47 8.55
CA VAL A 88 7.86 2.77 9.21
C VAL A 88 6.54 2.84 9.96
N VAL A 89 5.43 2.43 9.33
CA VAL A 89 4.11 2.42 9.98
C VAL A 89 4.10 1.50 11.20
N LEU A 90 4.67 0.30 11.10
CA LEU A 90 4.79 -0.64 12.21
C LEU A 90 5.75 -0.16 13.32
N GLY A 91 6.71 0.70 12.97
CA GLY A 91 7.63 1.33 13.92
C GLY A 91 6.98 2.45 14.75
N LEU A 92 5.83 2.99 14.32
CA LEU A 92 5.13 4.03 15.07
C LEU A 92 4.53 3.43 16.35
N PRO A 93 4.83 3.97 17.55
CA PRO A 93 4.27 3.47 18.81
C PRO A 93 2.74 3.53 18.83
N ALA A 94 2.15 4.52 18.13
CA ALA A 94 0.71 4.66 17.94
C ALA A 94 0.06 3.49 17.17
N VAL A 95 0.85 2.69 16.45
CA VAL A 95 0.41 1.46 15.77
C VAL A 95 0.86 0.24 16.55
N ARG A 96 2.11 0.22 17.02
CA ARG A 96 2.73 -0.92 17.71
C ARG A 96 2.13 -1.23 19.08
N ASP A 97 1.85 -0.21 19.88
CA ASP A 97 1.36 -0.39 21.26
C ASP A 97 -0.17 -0.40 21.33
N ARG A 98 -0.85 -0.21 20.20
CA ARG A 98 -2.31 -0.32 20.15
C ARG A 98 -2.73 -1.77 20.24
N ARG A 99 -3.21 -2.15 21.41
CA ARG A 99 -4.01 -3.36 21.60
C ARG A 99 -5.43 -3.07 21.12
N TRP A 100 -6.02 -4.02 20.41
CA TRP A 100 -7.43 -3.97 20.05
C TRP A 100 -8.24 -4.07 21.35
N GLU A 101 -8.60 -2.94 21.93
CA GLU A 101 -9.55 -2.90 23.03
C GLU A 101 -10.92 -3.19 22.41
N GLU A 102 -11.47 -4.38 22.70
CA GLU A 102 -12.90 -4.62 22.53
C GLU A 102 -13.63 -3.47 23.22
N GLY A 103 -14.41 -2.71 22.44
CA GLY A 103 -15.14 -1.55 22.95
C GLY A 103 -15.95 -1.92 24.20
N PRO A 104 -16.20 -0.95 25.10
CA PRO A 104 -16.82 -1.21 26.39
C PRO A 104 -18.11 -2.00 26.19
N ASP A 105 -18.22 -3.11 26.94
CA ASP A 105 -19.41 -3.96 27.02
C ASP A 105 -20.68 -3.11 26.91
N ARG A 106 -21.40 -3.24 25.79
CA ARG A 106 -22.73 -2.67 25.62
C ARG A 106 -23.75 -3.79 25.65
#